data_AF-A0A257S6R9-F1
#
_entry.id   AF-A0A257S6R9-F1
#
_cell.length_a   1.000
_cell.length_b   1.000
_cell.length_c   1.000
_cell.angle_alpha   90.00
_cell.angle_beta   90.00
_cell.angle_gamma   90.00
#
_symmetry.space_group_name_H-M   'P 1'
#
loop_
_entity.id
_entity.type
_entity.pdbx_description
1 polymer ?
#
loop_
_entity_poly.entity_id
_entity_poly.type
_entity_poly.pdbx_seq_one_letter_code
_entity_poly.pdbx_strand_id
1 'polypeptide(L)'
;MGAELRRNALVAVLISFLVTLVYLAIRFEWRFGVAAVVATAHDIFTTLAFLAMMRLEISLTVVAAILTVIGYSLNDTIIIFDRVRENLKKQRKESLYDVMNRSINETLPRSILTHVTTLVATLALLFFAGEVIRPFSWIMAFGIFTGTFSSIYV
;
A
#
# COMPACT_ATOMS: atom_id res chain seq x y z
N MET A 1 -26.49 1.86 -12.15
CA MET A 1 -25.35 0.93 -12.20
C MET A 1 -24.07 1.52 -11.58
N GLY A 2 -23.62 2.74 -11.95
CA GLY A 2 -22.41 3.35 -11.35
C GLY A 2 -22.44 3.58 -9.83
N ALA A 3 -23.59 3.94 -9.25
CA ALA A 3 -23.72 4.14 -7.79
C ALA A 3 -23.56 2.83 -6.99
N GLU A 4 -23.99 1.70 -7.55
CA GLU A 4 -23.89 0.40 -6.93
C GLU A 4 -22.46 -0.15 -7.01
N LEU A 5 -21.80 -0.01 -8.17
CA LEU A 5 -20.37 -0.30 -8.33
C LEU A 5 -19.51 0.52 -7.37
N ARG A 6 -19.78 1.82 -7.26
CA ARG A 6 -19.09 2.70 -6.31
C ARG A 6 -19.29 2.27 -4.85
N ARG A 7 -20.53 1.91 -4.47
CA ARG A 7 -20.82 1.40 -3.13
C ARG A 7 -20.08 0.09 -2.86
N ASN A 8 -20.10 -0.84 -3.81
CA ASN A 8 -19.43 -2.12 -3.69
C ASN A 8 -17.89 -1.96 -3.64
N ALA A 9 -17.32 -1.02 -4.40
CA ALA A 9 -15.92 -0.66 -4.32
C ALA A 9 -15.52 -0.13 -2.94
N LEU A 10 -16.31 0.81 -2.40
CA LEU A 10 -16.09 1.33 -1.05
C LEU A 10 -16.19 0.23 0.01
N VAL A 11 -17.18 -0.66 -0.10
CA VAL A 11 -17.34 -1.81 0.80
C VAL A 11 -16.14 -2.76 0.68
N ALA A 12 -15.68 -3.07 -0.53
CA ALA A 12 -14.52 -3.94 -0.74
C ALA A 12 -13.24 -3.35 -0.12
N VAL A 13 -13.03 -2.03 -0.27
CA VAL A 13 -11.91 -1.30 0.34
C VAL A 13 -12.02 -1.33 1.88
N LEU A 14 -13.21 -1.06 2.43
CA LEU A 14 -13.45 -1.12 3.88
C LEU A 14 -13.21 -2.53 4.45
N ILE A 15 -13.68 -3.56 3.76
CA ILE A 15 -13.45 -4.96 4.16
C ILE A 15 -11.97 -5.30 4.09
N SER A 16 -11.28 -4.94 2.99
CA SER A 16 -9.84 -5.16 2.83
C SER A 16 -9.04 -4.48 3.95
N PHE A 17 -9.40 -3.23 4.28
CA PHE A 17 -8.84 -2.49 5.39
C PHE A 17 -9.08 -3.21 6.72
N LEU A 18 -10.32 -3.59 7.05
CA LEU A 18 -10.64 -4.30 8.30
C LEU A 18 -9.94 -5.66 8.43
N VAL A 19 -9.90 -6.46 7.36
CA VAL A 19 -9.21 -7.76 7.35
C VAL A 19 -7.72 -7.57 7.62
N THR A 20 -7.12 -6.56 6.99
CA THR A 20 -5.73 -6.18 7.23
C THR A 20 -5.49 -5.76 8.68
N LEU A 21 -6.39 -4.96 9.26
CA LEU A 21 -6.30 -4.55 10.65
C LEU A 21 -6.32 -5.75 11.61
N VAL A 22 -7.24 -6.67 11.39
CA VAL A 22 -7.35 -7.90 12.20
C VAL A 22 -6.08 -8.74 12.04
N TYR A 23 -5.58 -8.91 10.82
CA TYR A 23 -4.33 -9.63 10.58
C TYR A 23 -3.14 -9.00 11.33
N LEU A 24 -2.98 -7.68 11.24
CA LEU A 24 -1.90 -6.96 11.92
C LEU A 24 -2.04 -7.00 13.44
N ALA A 25 -3.26 -6.84 13.96
CA ALA A 25 -3.55 -6.91 15.39
C ALA A 25 -3.26 -8.29 16.00
N ILE A 26 -3.46 -9.37 15.24
CA ILE A 26 -3.12 -10.73 15.68
C ILE A 26 -1.61 -10.99 15.53
N ARG A 27 -0.98 -10.45 14.48
CA ARG A 27 0.42 -10.77 14.12
C ARG A 27 1.47 -9.90 14.82
N PHE A 28 1.12 -8.68 15.25
CA PHE A 28 2.05 -7.66 15.77
C PHE A 28 1.58 -7.02 17.09
N GLU A 29 2.50 -6.35 17.80
CA GLU A 29 2.15 -5.56 18.99
C GLU A 29 1.27 -4.36 18.62
N TRP A 30 0.32 -4.00 19.50
CA TRP A 30 -0.69 -2.95 19.27
C TRP A 30 -0.14 -1.63 18.75
N ARG A 31 1.07 -1.22 19.17
CA ARG A 31 1.72 0.01 18.72
C ARG A 31 2.05 0.01 17.22
N PHE A 32 2.54 -1.12 16.70
CA PHE A 32 2.80 -1.28 15.27
C PHE A 32 1.51 -1.40 14.49
N GLY A 33 0.50 -2.09 15.04
CA GLY A 33 -0.83 -2.16 14.45
C GLY A 33 -1.42 -0.79 14.13
N VAL A 34 -1.39 0.14 15.10
CA VAL A 34 -1.90 1.52 14.91
C VAL A 34 -1.14 2.29 13.83
N ALA A 35 0.19 2.17 13.76
CA ALA A 35 0.99 2.84 12.72
C ALA A 35 0.61 2.34 11.31
N ALA A 36 0.51 1.02 11.11
CA ALA A 36 0.07 0.46 9.84
C ALA A 36 -1.36 0.85 9.47
N VAL A 37 -2.28 0.98 10.44
CA VAL A 37 -3.64 1.46 10.19
C VAL A 37 -3.60 2.83 9.53
N VAL A 38 -2.81 3.75 10.10
CA VAL A 38 -2.73 5.13 9.66
C VAL A 38 -2.08 5.22 8.28
N ALA A 39 -0.98 4.51 8.06
CA ALA A 39 -0.33 4.42 6.75
C ALA A 39 -1.28 3.86 5.67
N THR A 40 -1.98 2.78 5.97
CA THR A 40 -2.94 2.17 5.03
C THR A 40 -4.13 3.08 4.75
N ALA A 41 -4.65 3.76 5.78
CA ALA A 41 -5.73 4.72 5.61
C ALA A 41 -5.29 5.88 4.71
N HIS A 42 -4.10 6.42 4.94
CA HIS A 42 -3.50 7.46 4.10
C HIS A 42 -3.41 7.02 2.62
N ASP A 43 -2.99 5.78 2.36
CA ASP A 43 -2.86 5.25 1.00
C ASP A 43 -4.21 5.07 0.31
N ILE A 44 -5.23 4.63 1.05
CA ILE A 44 -6.60 4.54 0.54
C ILE A 44 -7.13 5.95 0.20
N PHE A 45 -6.97 6.92 1.11
CA PHE A 45 -7.44 8.29 0.90
C PHE A 45 -6.76 8.96 -0.29
N THR A 46 -5.43 8.83 -0.41
CA THR A 46 -4.67 9.40 -1.53
C THR A 46 -5.06 8.75 -2.87
N THR A 47 -5.24 7.43 -2.92
CA THR A 47 -5.69 6.72 -4.12
C THR A 47 -7.10 7.15 -4.54
N LEU A 48 -8.04 7.28 -3.59
CA LEU A 48 -9.39 7.76 -3.87
C LEU A 48 -9.42 9.22 -4.33
N ALA A 49 -8.58 10.08 -3.73
CA ALA A 49 -8.44 11.48 -4.13
C ALA A 49 -7.88 11.60 -5.57
N PHE A 50 -6.89 10.80 -5.92
CA PHE A 50 -6.36 10.72 -7.28
C PHE A 50 -7.43 10.28 -8.29
N LEU A 51 -8.22 9.27 -7.93
CA LEU A 51 -9.32 8.80 -8.78
C LEU A 51 -10.34 9.92 -9.07
N ALA A 52 -10.70 10.67 -8.03
CA ALA A 52 -11.62 11.79 -8.15
C ALA A 52 -11.04 12.94 -9.01
N MET A 53 -9.74 13.21 -8.88
CA MET A 53 -9.04 14.23 -9.66
C MET A 53 -8.96 13.88 -11.15
N MET A 54 -8.63 12.62 -11.46
CA MET A 54 -8.51 12.12 -12.84
C MET A 54 -9.87 11.83 -13.50
N ARG A 55 -10.98 11.98 -12.76
CA ARG A 55 -12.35 11.68 -13.21
C ARG A 55 -12.49 10.29 -13.84
N LEU A 56 -11.75 9.32 -13.32
CA LEU A 56 -11.82 7.95 -13.82
C LEU A 56 -13.15 7.31 -13.40
N GLU A 57 -13.82 6.67 -14.35
CA GLU A 57 -15.04 5.93 -14.05
C GLU A 57 -14.74 4.72 -13.15
N ILE A 58 -15.57 4.52 -12.12
CA ILE A 58 -15.45 3.35 -11.25
C ILE A 58 -15.96 2.12 -12.00
N SER A 59 -15.04 1.44 -12.67
CA SER A 59 -15.22 0.16 -13.33
C SER A 59 -14.63 -0.97 -12.49
N LEU A 60 -14.88 -2.23 -12.89
CA LEU A 60 -14.26 -3.39 -12.26
C LEU A 60 -12.72 -3.35 -12.34
N THR A 61 -12.16 -2.80 -13.43
CA THR A 61 -10.70 -2.66 -13.59
C THR A 61 -10.13 -1.65 -12.61
N VAL A 62 -10.84 -0.56 -12.35
CA VAL A 62 -10.47 0.42 -11.31
C VAL A 62 -10.51 -0.19 -9.91
N VAL A 63 -11.56 -0.95 -9.59
CA VAL A 63 -11.67 -1.63 -8.29
C VAL A 63 -10.53 -2.63 -8.09
N ALA A 64 -10.20 -3.41 -9.12
CA ALA A 64 -9.07 -4.32 -9.09
C ALA A 64 -7.75 -3.58 -8.85
N ALA A 65 -7.54 -2.43 -9.50
CA ALA A 65 -6.34 -1.61 -9.30
C ALA A 65 -6.21 -1.12 -7.85
N ILE A 66 -7.30 -0.59 -7.27
CA ILE A 66 -7.31 -0.10 -5.88
C ILE A 66 -6.96 -1.23 -4.91
N LEU A 67 -7.60 -2.39 -5.04
CA LEU A 67 -7.32 -3.54 -4.17
C LEU A 67 -5.87 -4.02 -4.31
N THR A 68 -5.30 -3.93 -5.52
CA THR A 68 -3.92 -4.32 -5.79
C THR A 68 -2.94 -3.35 -5.13
N VAL A 69 -3.16 -2.03 -5.24
CA VAL A 69 -2.33 -1.00 -4.58
C VAL A 69 -2.34 -1.19 -3.05
N ILE A 70 -3.51 -1.44 -2.47
CA ILE A 70 -3.65 -1.70 -1.03
C ILE A 70 -2.81 -2.91 -0.62
N GLY A 71 -2.95 -4.03 -1.33
CA GLY A 71 -2.16 -5.24 -1.04
C GLY A 71 -0.65 -5.00 -1.16
N TYR A 72 -0.23 -4.17 -2.13
CA TYR A 72 1.16 -3.85 -2.37
C TYR A 72 1.78 -3.03 -1.23
N SER A 73 1.10 -1.95 -0.82
CA SER A 73 1.54 -1.10 0.30
C SER A 73 1.61 -1.89 1.62
N LEU A 74 0.60 -2.73 1.87
CA LEU A 74 0.55 -3.55 3.07
C LEU A 74 1.67 -4.56 3.15
N ASN A 75 2.01 -5.18 2.01
CA ASN A 75 3.12 -6.11 1.96
C ASN A 75 4.44 -5.43 2.36
N ASP A 76 4.67 -4.20 1.90
CA ASP A 76 5.87 -3.44 2.26
C ASP A 76 5.90 -3.10 3.76
N THR A 77 4.78 -2.60 4.29
CA THR A 77 4.60 -2.30 5.72
C THR A 77 4.87 -3.54 6.60
N ILE A 78 4.38 -4.72 6.21
CA ILE A 78 4.58 -5.98 6.94
C ILE A 78 6.07 -6.35 6.99
N ILE A 79 6.79 -6.21 5.87
CA ILE A 79 8.23 -6.53 5.81
C ILE A 79 9.03 -5.62 6.74
N ILE A 80 8.75 -4.31 6.73
CA ILE A 80 9.41 -3.34 7.61
C ILE A 80 9.12 -3.67 9.07
N PHE A 81 7.87 -3.93 9.42
CA PHE A 81 7.47 -4.21 10.81
C PHE A 81 8.00 -5.54 11.34
N ASP A 82 8.05 -6.57 10.50
CA ASP A 82 8.68 -7.84 10.89
C ASP A 82 10.18 -7.64 11.14
N ARG A 83 10.85 -6.78 10.35
CA ARG A 83 12.24 -6.42 10.57
C ARG A 83 12.46 -5.58 11.83
N VAL A 84 11.58 -4.63 12.14
CA VAL A 84 11.60 -3.87 13.40
C VAL A 84 11.49 -4.82 14.59
N ARG A 85 10.54 -5.77 14.54
CA ARG A 85 10.36 -6.78 15.58
C ARG A 85 11.59 -7.69 15.75
N GLU A 86 12.20 -8.09 14.64
CA GLU A 86 13.42 -8.91 14.66
C GLU A 86 14.59 -8.18 15.34
N ASN A 87 14.81 -6.91 14.99
CA ASN A 87 15.88 -6.10 15.55
C ASN A 87 15.66 -5.76 17.03
N LEU A 88 14.41 -5.50 17.45
CA LEU A 88 14.04 -5.31 18.85
C LEU A 88 14.34 -6.55 19.73
N LYS A 89 14.20 -7.77 19.18
CA LYS A 89 14.55 -9.01 19.90
C LYS A 89 16.05 -9.20 20.08
N LYS A 90 16.86 -8.71 19.13
CA LYS A 90 18.33 -8.89 19.12
C LYS A 90 19.06 -7.85 19.96
N GLN A 91 18.52 -6.64 20.10
CA GLN A 91 19.19 -5.52 20.75
C GLN A 91 18.38 -4.96 21.93
N ARG A 92 18.75 -5.35 23.15
CA ARG A 92 18.05 -4.95 24.40
C ARG A 92 18.39 -3.53 24.89
N LYS A 93 19.30 -2.79 24.25
CA LYS A 93 19.83 -1.50 24.74
C LYS A 93 19.84 -0.34 23.73
N GLU A 94 19.39 -0.55 22.49
CA GLU A 94 19.28 0.53 21.51
C GLU A 94 17.93 1.24 21.63
N SER A 95 17.88 2.52 21.24
CA SER A 95 16.63 3.27 21.25
C SER A 95 15.68 2.73 20.16
N LEU A 96 14.37 2.87 20.38
CA LEU A 96 13.36 2.52 19.37
C LEU A 96 13.60 3.22 18.03
N TYR A 97 14.11 4.45 18.07
CA TYR A 97 14.41 5.25 16.88
C TYR A 97 15.56 4.62 16.05
N ASP A 98 16.64 4.22 16.71
CA ASP A 98 17.79 3.62 16.03
C ASP A 98 17.41 2.27 15.40
N VAL A 99 16.61 1.48 16.13
CA VAL A 99 16.10 0.20 15.64
C VAL A 99 15.20 0.40 14.42
N MET A 100 14.29 1.38 14.46
CA MET A 100 13.45 1.71 13.31
C MET A 100 14.27 2.15 12.10
N ASN A 101 15.18 3.12 12.27
CA ASN A 101 16.01 3.62 11.19
C ASN A 101 16.86 2.51 10.56
N ARG A 102 17.42 1.62 11.38
CA ARG A 102 18.15 0.46 10.89
C ARG A 102 17.25 -0.51 10.12
N SER A 103 16.09 -0.84 10.67
CA SER A 103 15.15 -1.77 10.02
C SER A 103 14.70 -1.27 8.65
N ILE A 104 14.39 0.02 8.53
CA ILE A 104 14.03 0.65 7.25
C ILE A 104 15.19 0.55 6.25
N ASN A 105 16.43 0.84 6.67
CA ASN A 105 17.61 0.72 5.81
C ASN A 105 17.89 -0.71 5.36
N GLU A 106 17.63 -1.71 6.21
CA GLU A 106 17.85 -3.12 5.87
C GLU A 106 16.78 -3.66 4.89
N THR A 107 15.56 -3.11 4.90
CA THR A 107 14.47 -3.51 3.99
C THR A 107 14.41 -2.68 2.71
N LEU A 108 14.94 -1.46 2.73
CA LEU A 108 14.94 -0.49 1.62
C LEU A 108 15.34 -1.08 0.25
N PRO A 109 16.44 -1.85 0.11
CA PRO A 109 16.82 -2.41 -1.18
C PRO A 109 15.78 -3.36 -1.77
N ARG A 110 15.11 -4.14 -0.91
CA ARG A 110 14.04 -5.05 -1.32
C ARG A 110 12.82 -4.28 -1.78
N SER A 111 12.36 -3.33 -0.96
CA SER A 111 11.20 -2.48 -1.25
C SER A 111 11.39 -1.71 -2.55
N ILE A 112 12.56 -1.06 -2.73
CA ILE A 112 12.88 -0.34 -3.97
C ILE A 112 12.84 -1.27 -5.17
N LEU A 113 13.45 -2.46 -5.10
CA LEU A 113 13.46 -3.38 -6.23
C LEU A 113 12.04 -3.82 -6.62
N THR A 114 11.19 -4.13 -5.65
CA THR A 114 9.80 -4.51 -5.90
C THR A 114 9.03 -3.33 -6.51
N HIS A 115 9.12 -2.13 -5.92
CA HIS A 115 8.42 -0.93 -6.39
C HIS A 115 8.86 -0.55 -7.81
N VAL A 116 10.17 -0.54 -8.09
CA VAL A 116 10.72 -0.19 -9.41
C VAL A 116 10.30 -1.20 -10.47
N THR A 117 10.40 -2.50 -10.19
CA THR A 117 10.01 -3.53 -11.17
C THR A 117 8.51 -3.45 -11.51
N THR A 118 7.68 -3.19 -10.51
CA THR A 118 6.23 -3.03 -10.69
C THR A 118 5.90 -1.72 -11.40
N LEU A 119 6.63 -0.64 -11.12
CA LEU A 119 6.50 0.64 -11.81
C LEU A 119 6.85 0.50 -13.29
N VAL A 120 7.94 -0.18 -13.64
CA VAL A 120 8.33 -0.43 -15.03
C VAL A 120 7.24 -1.22 -15.77
N ALA A 121 6.70 -2.28 -15.15
CA ALA A 121 5.62 -3.07 -15.73
C ALA A 121 4.34 -2.24 -15.94
N THR A 122 3.97 -1.42 -14.96
CA THR A 122 2.75 -0.60 -15.03
C THR A 122 2.90 0.58 -16.00
N LEU A 123 4.09 1.16 -16.14
CA LEU A 123 4.40 2.14 -17.18
C LEU A 123 4.32 1.52 -18.57
N ALA A 124 4.83 0.31 -18.78
CA ALA A 124 4.65 -0.40 -20.04
C ALA A 124 3.15 -0.60 -20.36
N LEU A 125 2.35 -1.03 -19.38
CA LEU A 125 0.90 -1.10 -19.54
C LEU A 125 0.27 0.29 -19.80
N LEU A 126 0.82 1.36 -19.25
CA LEU A 126 0.28 2.71 -19.46
C LEU A 126 0.44 3.21 -20.90
N PHE A 127 1.60 2.93 -21.50
CA PHE A 127 1.93 3.35 -22.86
C PHE A 127 1.41 2.39 -23.93
N PHE A 128 1.37 1.09 -23.65
CA PHE A 128 1.05 0.06 -24.65
C PHE A 128 -0.32 -0.62 -24.46
N ALA A 129 -0.99 -0.50 -23.31
CA ALA A 129 -2.28 -1.15 -23.12
C ALA A 129 -3.45 -0.34 -23.71
N GLY A 130 -4.49 -1.06 -24.13
CA GLY A 130 -5.73 -0.49 -24.66
C GLY A 130 -6.55 0.26 -23.61
N GLU A 131 -7.59 0.97 -24.07
CA GLU A 131 -8.42 1.87 -23.27
C GLU A 131 -9.05 1.22 -22.03
N VAL A 132 -9.32 -0.09 -22.07
CA VAL A 132 -9.92 -0.85 -20.97
C VAL A 132 -8.97 -1.01 -19.76
N ILE A 133 -7.66 -1.15 -20.00
CA ILE A 133 -6.64 -1.41 -18.97
C ILE A 133 -5.95 -0.12 -18.53
N ARG A 134 -5.99 0.93 -19.36
CA ARG A 134 -5.35 2.22 -19.07
C ARG A 134 -5.70 2.81 -17.70
N PRO A 135 -6.97 2.79 -17.22
CA PRO A 135 -7.31 3.26 -15.88
C PRO A 135 -6.62 2.45 -14.77
N PHE A 136 -6.46 1.14 -14.95
CA PHE A 136 -5.75 0.29 -14.01
C PHE A 136 -4.28 0.70 -13.93
N SER A 137 -3.62 0.89 -15.07
CA SER A 137 -2.22 1.31 -15.15
C SER A 137 -1.96 2.66 -14.49
N TRP A 138 -2.85 3.64 -14.70
CA TRP A 138 -2.78 4.95 -14.05
C TRP A 138 -2.83 4.85 -12.53
N ILE A 139 -3.81 4.09 -12.01
CA ILE A 139 -3.99 3.92 -10.56
C ILE A 139 -2.80 3.18 -9.95
N MET A 140 -2.32 2.13 -10.61
CA MET A 140 -1.16 1.37 -10.14
C MET A 140 0.12 2.20 -10.13
N ALA A 141 0.40 2.96 -11.19
CA ALA A 141 1.58 3.82 -11.27
C ALA A 141 1.57 4.88 -10.16
N PHE A 142 0.42 5.53 -9.93
CA PHE A 142 0.25 6.47 -8.84
C PHE A 142 0.38 5.80 -7.47
N GLY A 143 -0.30 4.67 -7.28
CA GLY A 143 -0.34 3.95 -6.01
C GLY A 143 1.00 3.40 -5.56
N ILE A 144 1.85 2.94 -6.50
CA ILE A 144 3.22 2.52 -6.18
C ILE A 144 4.04 3.71 -5.69
N PHE A 145 3.88 4.87 -6.34
CA PHE A 145 4.59 6.09 -5.92
C PHE A 145 4.17 6.48 -4.50
N THR A 146 2.87 6.62 -4.23
CA THR A 146 2.38 7.01 -2.90
C THR A 146 2.67 5.96 -1.83
N GLY A 147 2.51 4.67 -2.15
CA GLY A 147 2.77 3.57 -1.22
C GLY A 147 4.24 3.43 -0.83
N THR A 148 5.16 3.74 -1.75
CA THR A 148 6.60 3.80 -1.46
C THR A 148 6.91 4.91 -0.45
N PHE A 149 6.32 6.09 -0.63
CA PHE A 149 6.50 7.20 0.32
C PHE A 149 5.88 6.89 1.68
N SER A 150 4.66 6.34 1.70
CA SER A 150 3.95 6.01 2.93
C SER A 150 4.70 4.97 3.75
N SER A 151 5.11 3.86 3.13
CA SER A 151 5.78 2.76 3.85
C SER A 151 7.14 3.13 4.42
N ILE A 152 7.85 4.11 3.82
CA ILE A 152 9.19 4.53 4.25
C ILE A 152 9.13 5.69 5.26
N TYR A 153 8.14 6.59 5.15
CA TYR A 153 8.11 7.85 5.89
C TYR A 153 6.94 8.01 6.88
N VAL A 154 5.91 7.15 6.85
CA VAL A 154 4.71 7.18 7.72
C VAL A 154 4.66 5.95 8.61
#